data_AF-A0A926UQT0-F1
#
_entry.id   AF-A0A926UQT0-F1
#
_cell.length_a   1.000
_cell.length_b   1.000
_cell.length_c   1.000
_cell.angle_alpha   90.00
_cell.angle_beta   90.00
_cell.angle_gamma   90.00
#
_symmetry.space_group_name_H-M   'P 1'
#
loop_
_entity.id
_entity.type
_entity.pdbx_description
1 polymer ?
#
loop_
_entity_poly.entity_id
_entity_poly.type
_entity_poly.pdbx_seq_one_letter_code
_entity_poly.pdbx_strand_id
1 'polypeptide(L)' 'MITVETIVNELNSLPEPLLAEVLSFIRGAKNKFVQPSQQLGFQRVAGLHEGQIWMSDDFNEPLSDEFWSVIAILIKQKV' A
#
# COMPACT_ATOMS: atom_id res chain seq x y z
N MET A 1 20.12 -4.91 21.76
CA MET A 1 20.64 -4.42 20.46
C MET A 1 20.65 -5.59 19.50
N ILE A 2 20.17 -5.42 18.27
CA ILE A 2 20.29 -6.46 17.24
C ILE A 2 21.72 -6.38 16.66
N THR A 3 22.48 -7.48 16.71
CA THR A 3 23.82 -7.58 16.12
C THR A 3 23.76 -8.33 14.78
N VAL A 4 24.78 -8.16 13.94
CA VAL A 4 24.89 -8.86 12.64
C VAL A 4 24.91 -10.38 12.84
N GLU A 5 25.60 -10.84 13.89
CA GLU A 5 25.71 -12.26 14.23
C GLU A 5 24.35 -12.89 14.53
N THR A 6 23.49 -12.22 15.32
CA THR A 6 22.13 -12.71 15.61
C THR A 6 21.28 -12.80 14.35
N ILE A 7 21.42 -11.85 13.41
CA ILE A 7 20.71 -11.88 12.13
C ILE A 7 21.18 -13.05 11.27
N VAL A 8 22.50 -13.26 11.15
CA VAL A 8 23.07 -14.34 10.33
C VAL A 8 22.67 -15.70 10.88
N ASN A 9 22.68 -15.88 12.20
CA ASN A 9 22.26 -17.12 12.85
C ASN A 9 20.79 -17.46 12.58
N GLU A 10 19.90 -16.45 12.61
CA GLU A 10 18.49 -16.65 12.29
C GLU A 10 18.29 -16.97 10.81
N LEU A 11 18.99 -16.29 9.89
CA LEU A 11 18.89 -16.59 8.47
C LEU A 11 19.37 -18.02 8.14
N ASN A 12 20.39 -18.51 8.83
CA ASN A 12 20.89 -19.87 8.61
C ASN A 12 19.93 -20.97 9.09
N SER A 13 18.96 -20.66 9.96
CA SER A 13 17.98 -21.63 10.46
C SER A 13 16.70 -21.69 9.62
N LEU A 14 16.51 -20.74 8.68
CA LEU A 14 15.29 -20.62 7.89
C LEU A 14 15.27 -21.54 6.66
N PRO A 15 14.08 -22.03 6.25
CA PRO A 15 13.90 -22.75 4.99
C PRO A 15 14.02 -21.81 3.77
N GLU A 16 14.40 -22.38 2.62
CA GLU A 16 14.65 -21.65 1.36
C GLU A 16 13.54 -20.66 0.93
N PRO A 17 12.23 -20.99 1.04
CA PRO A 17 11.17 -20.07 0.63
C PRO A 17 11.18 -18.76 1.42
N LEU A 18 11.48 -18.83 2.72
CA LEU A 18 11.56 -17.63 3.58
C LEU A 18 12.84 -16.84 3.28
N LEU A 19 13.95 -17.51 2.97
CA LEU A 19 15.17 -16.85 2.51
C LEU A 19 14.94 -16.02 1.24
N ALA A 20 14.15 -16.54 0.30
CA ALA A 20 13.78 -15.83 -0.92
C ALA A 20 12.92 -14.58 -0.63
N GLU A 21 11.96 -14.68 0.28
CA GLU A 21 11.14 -13.55 0.71
C GLU A 21 11.97 -12.47 1.42
N VAL A 22 12.84 -12.88 2.35
CA VAL A 22 13.77 -11.97 3.04
C VAL A 22 14.69 -11.27 2.05
N LEU A 23 15.22 -11.99 1.05
CA LEU A 23 16.04 -11.40 0.00
C LEU A 23 15.28 -10.36 -0.82
N SER A 24 14.01 -10.65 -1.16
CA SER A 24 13.12 -9.70 -1.84
C SER A 24 12.90 -8.44 -1.00
N PHE A 25 12.61 -8.60 0.29
CA PHE A 25 12.44 -7.50 1.22
C PHE A 25 13.70 -6.63 1.33
N ILE A 26 14.88 -7.23 1.49
CA ILE A 26 16.15 -6.50 1.59
C ILE A 26 16.44 -5.71 0.31
N ARG A 27 16.16 -6.29 -0.87
CA ARG A 27 16.29 -5.58 -2.16
C ARG A 27 15.36 -4.38 -2.23
N GLY A 28 14.10 -4.54 -1.85
CA GLY A 28 13.13 -3.45 -1.76
C GLY A 28 13.56 -2.36 -0.77
N ALA A 29 14.03 -2.77 0.42
CA ALA A 29 14.53 -1.86 1.44
C ALA A 29 15.73 -1.06 0.94
N LYS A 30 16.71 -1.70 0.29
CA LYS A 30 17.86 -1.00 -0.32
C LYS A 30 17.41 0.10 -1.28
N ASN A 31 16.41 -0.16 -2.11
CA ASN A 31 15.86 0.86 -3.02
C ASN A 31 15.21 2.03 -2.25
N LYS A 32 14.51 1.75 -1.14
CA LYS A 32 13.89 2.78 -0.27
C LYS A 32 14.89 3.59 0.57
N PHE A 33 16.10 3.07 0.81
CA PHE A 33 17.15 3.76 1.57
C PHE A 33 18.14 4.49 0.67
N VAL A 34 18.42 3.96 -0.54
CA VAL A 34 19.33 4.58 -1.52
C VAL A 34 18.64 5.68 -2.31
N GLN A 35 17.35 5.53 -2.60
CA GLN A 35 16.53 6.69 -2.87
C GLN A 35 16.12 7.22 -1.50
N PRO A 36 16.68 8.34 -0.98
CA PRO A 36 15.84 9.18 -0.15
C PRO A 36 14.58 9.30 -0.98
N SER A 37 13.43 8.87 -0.43
CA SER A 37 12.16 9.16 -1.05
C SER A 37 12.33 10.57 -1.57
N GLN A 38 12.25 10.74 -2.88
CA GLN A 38 11.93 12.02 -3.42
C GLN A 38 10.52 12.29 -2.88
N GLN A 39 10.42 12.59 -1.58
CA GLN A 39 9.85 13.80 -1.07
C GLN A 39 10.46 14.95 -1.89
N LEU A 40 10.21 14.96 -3.21
CA LEU A 40 9.65 16.14 -3.82
C LEU A 40 8.60 16.54 -2.80
N GLY A 41 8.91 17.57 -2.04
CA GLY A 41 8.08 18.07 -0.97
C GLY A 41 6.78 18.57 -1.59
N PHE A 42 5.95 17.65 -2.04
CA PHE A 42 4.58 17.90 -2.43
C PHE A 42 3.86 18.09 -1.11
N GLN A 43 4.08 19.27 -0.55
CA GLN A 43 3.17 19.87 0.39
C GLN A 43 1.80 19.79 -0.28
N ARG A 44 0.84 19.15 0.39
CA ARG A 44 -0.54 19.15 -0.09
C ARG A 44 -0.98 20.61 -0.15
N VAL A 45 -1.16 21.13 -1.36
CA VAL A 45 -1.70 22.46 -1.60
C VAL A 45 -3.21 22.29 -1.75
N ALA A 46 -3.99 22.91 -0.85
CA ALA A 46 -5.44 22.94 -0.98
C ALA A 46 -5.82 23.63 -2.30
N GLY A 47 -6.76 23.05 -3.06
CA GLY A 47 -7.15 23.57 -4.38
C GLY A 47 -6.14 23.31 -5.51
N LEU A 48 -5.12 22.48 -5.29
CA LEU A 48 -4.21 22.09 -6.38
C LEU A 48 -4.99 21.34 -7.47
N HIS A 49 -4.96 21.86 -8.70
CA HIS A 49 -5.74 21.40 -9.87
C HIS A 49 -7.25 21.65 -9.77
N GLU A 50 -7.71 22.62 -8.96
CA GLU A 50 -9.11 23.05 -8.97
C GLU A 50 -9.53 23.47 -10.39
N GLY A 51 -10.66 22.93 -10.87
CA GLY A 51 -11.16 23.13 -12.24
C GLY A 51 -10.37 22.41 -13.35
N GLN A 52 -9.26 21.73 -13.03
CA GLN A 52 -8.46 20.95 -13.96
C GLN A 52 -8.68 19.43 -13.82
N ILE A 53 -9.42 19.00 -12.80
CA ILE A 53 -9.83 17.61 -12.62
C ILE A 53 -11.00 17.35 -13.56
N TRP A 54 -10.79 16.46 -14.53
CA TRP A 54 -11.89 15.91 -15.32
C TRP A 54 -12.58 14.83 -14.51
N MET A 55 -13.80 15.11 -14.06
CA MET A 55 -14.69 14.14 -13.44
C MET A 55 -15.82 13.85 -14.42
N SER A 56 -16.38 12.65 -14.34
CA SER A 56 -17.61 12.35 -15.08
C SER A 56 -18.76 13.22 -14.55
N ASP A 57 -19.71 13.53 -15.44
CA ASP A 57 -20.88 14.36 -15.09
C ASP A 57 -21.73 13.73 -13.98
N ASP A 58 -21.66 12.40 -13.83
CA ASP A 58 -22.39 11.59 -12.86
C ASP A 58 -21.64 11.39 -11.53
N PHE A 59 -20.47 11.98 -11.32
CA PHE A 59 -19.67 11.72 -10.11
C PHE A 59 -20.42 12.03 -8.80
N ASN A 60 -21.26 13.07 -8.83
CA ASN A 60 -22.09 13.47 -7.68
C ASN A 60 -23.47 12.80 -7.68
N GLU A 61 -23.78 11.97 -8.68
CA GLU A 61 -25.04 11.24 -8.69
C GLU A 61 -25.05 10.17 -7.60
N PRO A 62 -26.21 9.93 -6.97
CA PRO A 62 -26.33 8.86 -5.99
C PRO A 62 -26.06 7.51 -6.66
N LEU A 63 -25.33 6.65 -5.96
CA LEU A 63 -25.16 5.26 -6.39
C LEU A 63 -26.53 4.57 -6.47
N SER A 64 -26.69 3.67 -7.45
CA SER A 64 -27.95 2.99 -7.70
C SER A 64 -28.41 2.11 -6.53
N ASP A 65 -29.71 1.88 -6.42
CA ASP A 65 -30.28 1.02 -5.37
C ASP A 65 -29.76 -0.43 -5.45
N GLU A 66 -29.40 -0.90 -6.65
CA GLU A 66 -28.80 -2.22 -6.87
C GLU A 66 -27.40 -2.32 -6.22
N PHE A 67 -26.60 -1.25 -6.31
CA PHE A 67 -25.29 -1.19 -5.66
C PHE A 67 -25.42 -1.37 -4.14
N TRP A 68 -26.36 -0.67 -3.52
CA TRP A 68 -26.61 -0.78 -2.08
C TRP A 68 -27.23 -2.12 -1.67
N SER A 69 -28.09 -2.69 -2.51
CA SER A 69 -28.73 -3.99 -2.26
C SER A 69 -27.70 -5.13 -2.19
N VAL A 70 -26.71 -5.12 -3.09
CA VAL A 70 -25.61 -6.10 -3.08
C VAL A 70 -24.74 -5.94 -1.83
N ILE A 71 -24.38 -4.71 -1.46
CA ILE A 71 -23.61 -4.44 -0.24
C ILE A 71 -24.36 -4.88 1.03
N ALA A 72 -25.66 -4.61 1.12
CA ALA A 72 -26.48 -5.02 2.25
C ALA A 72 -26.57 -6.55 2.41
N ILE A 73 -26.64 -7.29 1.31
CA ILE A 73 -26.63 -8.77 1.31
C ILE A 73 -25.25 -9.29 1.78
N LEU A 74 -24.17 -8.69 1.30
CA LEU A 74 -22.80 -9.09 1.67
C LEU A 74 -22.48 -8.79 3.14
N ILE A 75 -23.00 -7.69 3.70
CA ILE A 75 -22.85 -7.36 5.12
C ILE A 75 -23.67 -8.34 5.99
N LYS A 76 -24.87 -8.76 5.54
CA LYS A 76 -25.70 -9.73 6.27
C LYS A 76 -25.19 -11.17 6.23
N GLN A 77 -24.36 -11.55 5.25
CA GLN A 77 -23.74 -12.88 5.18
C GLN A 77 -22.48 -13.04 6.05
N LYS A 78 -21.98 -11.96 6.67
CA LYS A 78 -20.80 -11.99 7.55
C LYS A 78 -21.14 -11.91 9.05
N VAL A 79 -22.39 -12.18 9.44
CA VAL A 79 -22.83 -12.29 10.84
C VAL A 79 -23.38 -13.67 11.11
#